data_AF-A0A841GS36-F1
#
_entry.id   AF-A0A841GS36-F1
#
_cell.length_a   1.000
_cell.length_b   1.000
_cell.length_c   1.000
_cell.angle_alpha   90.00
_cell.angle_beta   90.00
_cell.angle_gamma   90.00
#
_symmetry.space_group_name_H-M   'P 1'
#
loop_
_entity.id
_entity.type
_entity.pdbx_description
1 polymer ?
#
loop_
_entity_poly.entity_id
_entity_poly.type
_entity_poly.pdbx_seq_one_letter_code
_entity_poly.pdbx_strand_id
1 'polypeptide(L)'
;MSKLYEDFLRTLDEEIEKSSPKHREQVKILFLKVWYNTFLKNSIAQFMENFKHIRYKFSREIRYEAALASGRALRKVSVEVRV
;
A
#
# COMPACT_ATOMS: atom_id res chain seq x y z
N MET A 1 7.47 -8.69 13.49
CA MET A 1 6.86 -8.43 12.17
C MET A 1 7.78 -9.08 11.13
N SER A 2 7.28 -9.61 10.00
CA SER A 2 8.18 -10.30 9.06
C SER A 2 8.98 -9.29 8.24
N LYS A 3 10.26 -9.57 7.99
CA LYS A 3 11.15 -8.69 7.20
C LYS A 3 10.54 -8.35 5.84
N LEU A 4 9.94 -9.34 5.17
CA LEU A 4 9.25 -9.15 3.90
C LEU A 4 8.07 -8.15 3.99
N TYR A 5 7.30 -8.18 5.08
CA TYR A 5 6.19 -7.24 5.26
C TYR A 5 6.69 -5.83 5.60
N GLU A 6 7.76 -5.71 6.39
CA GLU A 6 8.43 -4.43 6.65
C GLU A 6 8.99 -3.82 5.37
N ASP A 7 9.68 -4.62 4.54
CA ASP A 7 10.21 -4.20 3.24
C ASP A 7 9.06 -3.73 2.33
N PHE A 8 7.94 -4.46 2.30
CA PHE A 8 6.74 -4.05 1.57
C PHE A 8 6.19 -2.69 2.04
N LEU A 9 6.07 -2.47 3.35
CA LEU A 9 5.58 -1.21 3.89
C LEU A 9 6.53 -0.04 3.58
N ARG A 10 7.84 -0.25 3.69
CA ARG A 10 8.85 0.76 3.32
C ARG A 10 8.74 1.13 1.85
N THR A 11 8.72 0.13 0.96
CA THR A 11 8.58 0.39 -0.47
C THR A 11 7.24 1.03 -0.80
N LEU A 12 6.17 0.68 -0.09
CA LEU A 12 4.87 1.31 -0.27
C LEU A 12 4.93 2.81 0.05
N ASP A 13 5.57 3.20 1.15
CA ASP A 13 5.73 4.61 1.53
C ASP A 13 6.50 5.40 0.47
N GLU A 14 7.59 4.84 -0.06
CA GLU A 14 8.35 5.42 -1.18
C GLU A 14 7.50 5.60 -2.46
N GLU A 15 6.62 4.63 -2.75
CA GLU A 15 5.74 4.71 -3.92
C GLU A 15 4.59 5.71 -3.72
N ILE A 16 4.12 5.92 -2.48
CA ILE A 16 3.14 6.95 -2.14
C ILE A 16 3.73 8.35 -2.33
N GLU A 17 5.02 8.57 -2.02
CA GLU A 17 5.65 9.88 -2.25
C GLU A 17 5.69 10.29 -3.73
N LYS A 18 5.56 9.32 -4.65
CA LYS A 18 5.47 9.56 -6.11
C LYS A 18 4.06 9.92 -6.58
N SER A 19 3.05 9.82 -5.72
CA SER A 19 1.70 10.31 -6.01
C SER A 19 1.69 11.81 -6.25
N SER A 20 0.66 12.28 -6.96
CA SER A 20 0.50 13.70 -7.23
C SER A 20 0.37 14.48 -5.92
N PRO A 21 0.98 15.69 -5.80
CA PRO A 21 0.95 16.44 -4.55
C PRO A 21 -0.46 16.69 -4.00
N LYS A 22 -1.42 16.90 -4.91
CA LYS A 22 -2.85 17.09 -4.60
C LYS A 22 -3.50 15.86 -3.96
N HIS A 23 -3.05 14.66 -4.32
CA HIS A 23 -3.68 13.40 -3.91
C HIS A 23 -2.89 12.65 -2.83
N ARG A 24 -1.61 12.97 -2.65
CA ARG A 24 -0.69 12.26 -1.75
C ARG A 24 -1.25 12.08 -0.34
N GLU A 25 -1.80 13.13 0.25
CA GLU A 25 -2.33 13.06 1.62
C GLU A 25 -3.52 12.10 1.72
N GLN A 26 -4.42 12.12 0.75
CA GLN A 26 -5.56 11.19 0.71
C GLN A 26 -5.12 9.74 0.47
N VAL A 27 -4.06 9.53 -0.33
CA VAL A 27 -3.45 8.22 -0.54
C VAL A 27 -2.80 7.71 0.76
N LYS A 28 -2.08 8.57 1.51
CA LYS A 28 -1.54 8.24 2.83
C LYS A 28 -2.64 7.85 3.82
N ILE A 29 -3.69 8.65 3.91
CA ILE A 29 -4.85 8.35 4.78
C ILE A 29 -5.48 7.00 4.42
N LEU A 30 -5.61 6.70 3.12
CA LEU A 30 -6.10 5.42 2.65
C LEU A 30 -5.23 4.28 3.18
N PHE A 31 -3.91 4.33 2.95
CA PHE A 31 -3.01 3.25 3.35
C PHE A 31 -2.85 3.14 4.87
N LEU A 32 -2.92 4.24 5.61
CA LEU A 32 -2.94 4.21 7.07
C LEU A 32 -4.17 3.45 7.58
N LYS A 33 -5.35 3.66 6.99
CA LYS A 33 -6.56 2.89 7.33
C LYS A 33 -6.37 1.41 7.00
N VAL A 34 -5.75 1.07 5.87
CA VAL A 34 -5.46 -0.33 5.51
C VAL A 34 -4.50 -0.97 6.50
N TRP A 35 -3.41 -0.28 6.84
CA TRP A 35 -2.42 -0.75 7.79
C TRP A 35 -3.03 -1.00 9.17
N TYR A 36 -3.84 -0.05 9.67
CA TYR A 36 -4.53 -0.19 10.96
C TYR A 36 -5.42 -1.44 11.02
N ASN A 37 -6.12 -1.77 9.93
CA ASN A 37 -6.95 -2.99 9.82
C ASN A 37 -6.13 -4.27 9.61
N THR A 38 -4.80 -4.16 9.41
CA THR A 38 -3.91 -5.27 9.10
C THR A 38 -2.85 -5.53 10.17
N PHE A 39 -2.58 -4.56 11.05
CA PHE A 39 -1.39 -4.53 11.91
C PHE A 39 -1.21 -5.79 12.78
N LEU A 40 -2.31 -6.42 13.22
CA LEU A 40 -2.24 -7.65 14.02
C LEU A 40 -1.76 -8.87 13.21
N LYS A 41 -2.02 -8.90 11.90
CA LYS A 41 -1.69 -10.04 11.03
C LYS A 41 -0.31 -9.93 10.39
N ASN A 42 0.22 -8.71 10.20
CA ASN A 42 1.53 -8.47 9.58
C ASN A 42 1.74 -9.22 8.26
N SER A 43 0.72 -9.23 7.40
CA SER A 43 0.69 -10.01 6.17
C SER A 43 0.34 -9.14 4.97
N ILE A 44 1.15 -9.23 3.91
CA ILE A 44 0.90 -8.56 2.64
C ILE A 44 -0.44 -9.01 2.05
N ALA A 45 -0.76 -10.30 2.12
CA ALA A 45 -2.02 -10.82 1.58
C ALA A 45 -3.23 -10.20 2.29
N GLN A 46 -3.19 -10.13 3.63
CA GLN A 46 -4.25 -9.47 4.39
C GLN A 46 -4.30 -7.96 4.12
N PHE A 47 -3.13 -7.31 3.99
CA PHE A 47 -3.04 -5.90 3.64
C PHE A 47 -3.76 -5.61 2.33
N MET A 48 -3.46 -6.40 1.30
CA MET A 48 -4.06 -6.25 -0.02
C MET A 48 -5.56 -6.54 -0.02
N GLU A 49 -6.01 -7.49 0.80
CA GLU A 49 -7.44 -7.75 0.96
C GLU A 49 -8.15 -6.56 1.62
N ASN A 50 -7.62 -6.06 2.73
CA ASN A 50 -8.15 -4.86 3.39
C ASN A 50 -8.13 -3.62 2.47
N PHE A 51 -7.08 -3.47 1.65
CA PHE A 51 -6.99 -2.43 0.63
C PHE A 51 -8.14 -2.48 -0.38
N LYS A 52 -8.49 -3.68 -0.89
CA LYS A 52 -9.62 -3.83 -1.81
C LYS A 52 -10.92 -3.34 -1.19
N HIS A 53 -11.16 -3.62 0.09
CA HIS A 53 -12.39 -3.19 0.79
C HIS A 53 -12.40 -1.67 1.08
N ILE A 54 -11.26 -1.12 1.51
CA ILE A 54 -11.17 0.28 1.95
C ILE A 54 -11.15 1.27 0.79
N ARG A 55 -10.47 0.94 -0.32
CA ARG A 55 -10.25 1.89 -1.42
C ARG A 55 -11.55 2.45 -2.01
N TYR A 56 -12.64 1.67 -2.02
CA TYR A 56 -13.93 2.12 -2.55
C TYR A 56 -14.60 3.24 -1.74
N LYS A 57 -14.06 3.59 -0.56
CA LYS A 57 -14.51 4.75 0.24
C LYS A 57 -13.89 6.08 -0.20
N PHE A 58 -12.90 6.05 -1.11
CA PHE A 58 -12.18 7.23 -1.60
C PHE A 58 -12.62 7.59 -3.02
N SER A 59 -12.20 8.74 -3.57
CA SER A 59 -12.52 9.10 -4.96
C SER A 59 -11.81 8.17 -5.97
N ARG A 60 -12.24 8.22 -7.23
CA ARG A 60 -11.67 7.37 -8.29
C ARG A 60 -10.17 7.64 -8.50
N GLU A 61 -9.77 8.90 -8.43
CA GLU A 61 -8.38 9.36 -8.60
C GLU A 61 -7.49 8.79 -7.49
N ILE A 62 -7.94 8.89 -6.23
CA ILE A 62 -7.22 8.35 -5.07
C ILE A 62 -7.13 6.82 -5.16
N ARG A 63 -8.22 6.14 -5.53
CA ARG A 63 -8.22 4.69 -5.74
C ARG A 63 -7.19 4.26 -6.78
N TYR A 64 -7.12 4.99 -7.89
CA TYR A 64 -6.23 4.69 -8.99
C TYR A 64 -4.76 4.88 -8.58
N GLU A 65 -4.42 6.03 -7.98
CA GLU A 65 -3.05 6.28 -7.52
C GLU A 65 -2.60 5.29 -6.44
N ALA A 66 -3.48 4.98 -5.47
CA ALA A 66 -3.19 3.96 -4.47
C ALA A 66 -3.02 2.55 -5.08
N ALA A 67 -3.81 2.19 -6.09
CA ALA A 67 -3.64 0.92 -6.79
C ALA A 67 -2.29 0.84 -7.51
N LEU A 68 -1.84 1.94 -8.13
CA LEU A 68 -0.51 2.03 -8.74
C LEU A 68 0.61 1.89 -7.70
N ALA A 69 0.53 2.62 -6.58
CA ALA A 69 1.54 2.57 -5.54
C ALA A 69 1.68 1.15 -4.95
N SER A 70 0.57 0.54 -4.56
CA SER A 70 0.57 -0.84 -4.03
C SER A 70 1.04 -1.88 -5.04
N GLY A 71 0.63 -1.77 -6.31
CA GLY A 71 1.09 -2.66 -7.37
C GLY A 71 2.61 -2.56 -7.62
N ARG A 72 3.16 -1.33 -7.60
CA ARG A 72 4.61 -1.11 -7.74
C ARG A 72 5.38 -1.63 -6.53
N ALA A 73 4.88 -1.39 -5.32
CA ALA A 73 5.49 -1.91 -4.09
C ALA A 73 5.55 -3.44 -4.08
N LEU A 74 4.44 -4.11 -4.40
CA LEU A 74 4.38 -5.57 -4.51
C LEU A 74 5.39 -6.12 -5.52
N ARG A 75 5.51 -5.48 -6.69
CA ARG A 75 6.44 -5.93 -7.73
C ARG A 75 7.88 -5.83 -7.27
N LYS A 76 8.28 -4.73 -6.63
CA LYS A 76 9.65 -4.53 -6.13
C LYS A 76 10.05 -5.60 -5.12
N VAL A 77 9.23 -5.82 -4.07
CA VAL A 77 9.55 -6.86 -3.08
C VAL A 77 9.50 -8.28 -3.64
N SER A 78 8.64 -8.54 -4.64
CA SER A 78 8.60 -9.85 -5.31
C SER A 78 9.84 -10.12 -6.18
N VAL A 79 10.46 -9.07 -6.72
CA VAL A 79 11.72 -9.18 -7.47
C VAL A 79 12.87 -9.41 -6.50
N GLU A 80 12.94 -8.66 -5.40
CA GLU A 80 14.01 -8.78 -4.40
C GLU A 80 14.06 -10.16 -3.72
N VAL A 81 12.92 -10.84 -3.53
CA VAL A 81 12.86 -12.20 -2.95
C VAL A 81 13.29 -13.29 -3.95
N ARG A 82 13.27 -13.00 -5.25
CA ARG A 82 13.67 -13.95 -6.29
C ARG A 82 15.17 -13.92 -6.62
N VAL A 83 15.91 -12.96 -6.04
CA VAL A 83 17.37 -12.85 -6.11
C VAL A 83 17.98 -13.52 -4.89
#